data_AF-A0AAW7QPT8-F1
#
_entry.id   AF-A0AAW7QPT8-F1
#
_cell.length_a   1.000
_cell.length_b   1.000
_cell.length_c   1.000
_cell.angle_alpha   90.00
_cell.angle_beta   90.00
_cell.angle_gamma   90.00
#
_symmetry.space_group_name_H-M   'P 1'
#
loop_
_entity.id
_entity.type
_entity.pdbx_description
1 polymer ?
#
loop_
_entity_poly.entity_id
_entity_poly.type
_entity_poly.pdbx_seq_one_letter_code
_entity_poly.pdbx_strand_id
1 'polypeptide(L)'
;MLRASWRATLLLMILTFSLLVLATCTNRSSAFTTPLYVQQLTTSPDEYAGRDVTVDGAYVWRPGDPSLSVLAVGVSTLDNGLDAQPIGEPIWLEGFPAEVTEHLHRPGDSVYGFVRVRGRFEANGNYGPGGAYRYLLTVSSAEPIERIRRVEQRLTDRPLGPDKVSFFELLRNPEQYQGQRITTQAYYFWNSVIYVLAEGISTEEDGSSPQPIGGAIWVEQFPPEQSAALTIGPNNSFVWGLVEVTGTFQTGGGFGRDGAYKSIFFVESARPVQP
;
A
#
# COMPACT_ATOMS: atom_id res chain seq x y z
N MET A 1 73.17 24.08 15.67
CA MET A 1 72.53 23.69 14.38
C MET A 1 71.67 22.42 14.46
N LEU A 2 71.89 21.48 15.40
CA LEU A 2 71.11 20.22 15.50
C LEU A 2 69.67 20.32 16.06
N ARG A 3 69.26 21.44 16.67
CA ARG A 3 67.90 21.58 17.27
C ARG A 3 66.84 22.09 16.29
N ALA A 4 67.26 22.69 15.16
CA ALA A 4 66.34 23.22 14.15
C ALA A 4 65.84 22.13 13.20
N SER A 5 66.69 21.15 12.87
CA SER A 5 66.34 20.01 12.02
C SER A 5 65.33 19.07 12.67
N TRP A 6 65.41 18.85 13.99
CA TRP A 6 64.46 18.02 14.75
C TRP A 6 63.03 18.61 14.74
N ARG A 7 62.91 19.93 14.89
CA ARG A 7 61.60 20.60 14.87
C ARG A 7 60.97 20.55 13.47
N ALA A 8 61.79 20.61 12.42
CA ALA A 8 61.34 20.50 11.04
C ALA A 8 60.85 19.08 10.69
N THR A 9 61.55 18.03 11.12
CA THR A 9 61.10 16.64 10.90
C THR A 9 59.84 16.30 11.66
N LEU A 10 59.66 16.84 12.87
CA LEU A 10 58.47 16.60 13.69
C LEU A 10 57.24 17.30 13.12
N LEU A 11 57.40 18.51 12.58
CA LEU A 11 56.35 19.22 11.82
C LEU A 11 55.97 18.47 10.54
N LEU A 12 56.95 17.93 9.80
CA LEU A 12 56.69 17.17 8.58
C LEU A 12 55.90 15.89 8.87
N MET A 13 56.25 15.16 9.93
CA MET A 13 55.51 13.97 10.36
C MET A 13 54.06 14.28 10.73
N ILE A 14 53.84 15.34 11.52
CA ILE A 14 52.49 15.75 11.91
C ILE A 14 51.68 16.14 10.67
N LEU A 15 52.28 16.84 9.71
CA LEU A 15 51.59 17.23 8.47
C LEU A 15 51.20 16.01 7.62
N THR A 16 52.10 15.04 7.46
CA THR A 16 51.82 13.80 6.71
C THR A 16 50.77 12.92 7.40
N PHE A 17 50.78 12.86 8.74
CA PHE A 17 49.77 12.11 9.49
C PHE A 17 48.40 12.79 9.44
N SER A 18 48.38 14.14 9.45
CA SER A 18 47.15 14.94 9.27
C SER A 18 46.54 14.74 7.88
N LEU A 19 47.37 14.66 6.84
CA LEU A 19 46.94 14.37 5.46
C LEU A 19 46.35 12.95 5.32
N LEU A 20 46.88 11.96 6.03
CA LEU A 20 46.32 10.60 6.08
C LEU A 20 44.97 10.54 6.81
N VAL A 21 44.79 11.31 7.89
CA VAL A 21 43.50 11.39 8.61
C VAL A 21 42.43 12.11 7.76
N LEU A 22 42.81 13.16 7.02
CA LEU A 22 41.93 13.85 6.08
C LEU A 22 41.46 12.94 4.92
N ALA A 23 42.31 12.03 4.44
CA ALA A 23 41.96 11.06 3.40
C ALA A 23 41.04 9.92 3.88
N THR A 24 40.98 9.65 5.19
CA THR A 24 40.05 8.64 5.75
C THR A 24 38.65 9.18 6.03
N CYS A 25 38.45 10.50 5.97
CA CYS A 25 37.16 11.14 6.21
C CYS A 25 36.36 11.47 4.94
N THR A 26 36.96 11.31 3.75
CA THR A 26 36.27 11.52 2.46
C THR A 26 35.36 10.37 2.05
N ASN A 27 35.26 9.29 2.84
CA ASN A 27 34.34 8.17 2.61
C ASN A 27 33.11 8.15 3.53
N ARG A 28 32.83 9.24 4.26
CA ARG A 28 31.50 9.45 4.86
C ARG A 28 30.66 10.28 3.90
N SER A 29 30.06 9.59 2.96
CA SER A 29 28.95 10.01 2.10
C SER A 29 27.80 10.56 2.94
N SER A 30 27.86 11.85 3.24
CA SER A 30 26.69 12.68 3.55
C SER A 30 26.73 13.91 2.66
N ALA A 31 26.95 13.70 1.37
CA ALA A 31 26.61 14.69 0.36
C ALA A 31 25.11 14.57 0.11
N PHE A 32 24.39 15.69 0.23
CA PHE A 32 23.05 15.87 -0.30
C PHE A 32 23.12 15.65 -1.82
N THR A 33 23.10 14.39 -2.22
CA THR A 33 23.08 13.98 -3.62
C THR A 33 21.61 14.07 -4.02
N THR A 34 21.30 14.93 -4.97
CA THR A 34 19.97 15.00 -5.57
C THR A 34 19.55 13.56 -5.94
N PRO A 35 18.37 13.10 -5.51
CA PRO A 35 17.91 11.76 -5.85
C PRO A 35 17.88 11.61 -7.38
N LEU A 36 18.29 10.44 -7.85
CA LEU A 36 18.16 10.04 -9.24
C LEU A 36 16.70 9.72 -9.54
N TYR A 37 16.34 9.67 -10.81
CA TYR A 37 15.08 9.11 -11.28
C TYR A 37 15.30 7.73 -11.89
N VAL A 38 14.26 6.89 -11.86
CA VAL A 38 14.30 5.54 -12.49
C VAL A 38 14.77 5.59 -13.94
N GLN A 39 14.37 6.61 -14.70
CA GLN A 39 14.78 6.77 -16.10
C GLN A 39 16.31 6.94 -16.25
N GLN A 40 16.97 7.61 -15.30
CA GLN A 40 18.42 7.81 -15.36
C GLN A 40 19.17 6.49 -15.14
N LEU A 41 18.72 5.68 -14.18
CA LEU A 41 19.30 4.37 -13.91
C LEU A 41 19.11 3.39 -15.07
N THR A 42 17.97 3.44 -15.74
CA THR A 42 17.63 2.50 -16.82
C THR A 42 18.21 2.93 -18.17
N THR A 43 18.47 4.21 -18.38
CA THR A 43 19.10 4.72 -19.63
C THR A 43 20.62 4.62 -19.60
N SER A 44 21.24 4.80 -18.41
CA SER A 44 22.69 4.72 -18.23
C SER A 44 23.09 3.72 -17.12
N PRO A 45 22.68 2.44 -17.20
CA PRO A 45 22.84 1.49 -16.10
C PRO A 45 24.30 1.25 -15.70
N ASP A 46 25.21 1.24 -16.67
CA ASP A 46 26.63 0.96 -16.43
C ASP A 46 27.33 2.07 -15.61
N GLU A 47 26.76 3.29 -15.59
CA GLU A 47 27.27 4.38 -14.75
C GLU A 47 26.97 4.18 -13.26
N TYR A 48 25.92 3.43 -12.93
CA TYR A 48 25.40 3.30 -11.58
C TYR A 48 25.47 1.88 -11.03
N ALA A 49 25.68 0.87 -11.87
CA ALA A 49 25.78 -0.52 -11.47
C ALA A 49 26.84 -0.72 -10.38
N GLY A 50 26.49 -1.48 -9.34
CA GLY A 50 27.35 -1.71 -8.19
C GLY A 50 27.58 -0.47 -7.31
N ARG A 51 26.68 0.51 -7.32
CA ARG A 51 26.77 1.68 -6.42
C ARG A 51 25.57 1.76 -5.49
N ASP A 52 25.78 2.38 -4.34
CA ASP A 52 24.68 2.82 -3.49
C ASP A 52 24.09 4.11 -4.07
N VAL A 53 22.80 4.08 -4.36
CA VAL A 53 22.06 5.17 -4.99
C VAL A 53 20.87 5.60 -4.13
N THR A 54 20.41 6.84 -4.35
CA THR A 54 19.11 7.32 -3.88
C THR A 54 18.28 7.62 -5.10
N VAL A 55 17.07 7.06 -5.19
CA VAL A 55 16.23 7.08 -6.39
C VAL A 55 14.80 7.41 -6.01
N ASP A 56 14.21 8.38 -6.70
CA ASP A 56 12.79 8.69 -6.64
C ASP A 56 12.07 7.95 -7.79
N GLY A 57 10.96 7.29 -7.47
CA GLY A 57 10.17 6.55 -8.45
C GLY A 57 8.81 6.10 -7.90
N ALA A 58 7.98 5.55 -8.77
CA ALA A 58 6.70 4.96 -8.41
C ALA A 58 6.91 3.53 -7.92
N TYR A 59 6.63 3.26 -6.65
CA TYR A 59 6.53 1.90 -6.14
C TYR A 59 5.24 1.26 -6.65
N VAL A 60 5.31 0.01 -7.08
CA VAL A 60 4.13 -0.81 -7.43
C VAL A 60 4.31 -2.21 -6.87
N TRP A 61 3.32 -2.65 -6.09
CA TRP A 61 3.26 -4.00 -5.51
C TRP A 61 1.83 -4.54 -5.57
N ARG A 62 1.69 -5.86 -5.75
CA ARG A 62 0.40 -6.55 -5.71
C ARG A 62 0.39 -7.57 -4.56
N PRO A 63 -0.48 -7.40 -3.54
CA PRO A 63 -0.63 -8.37 -2.47
C PRO A 63 -0.94 -9.77 -3.01
N GLY A 64 -0.23 -10.79 -2.51
CA GLY A 64 -0.39 -12.18 -2.95
C GLY A 64 0.32 -12.53 -4.27
N ASP A 65 0.86 -11.54 -4.98
CA ASP A 65 1.66 -11.74 -6.19
C ASP A 65 3.15 -11.51 -5.87
N PRO A 66 3.94 -12.58 -5.67
CA PRO A 66 5.35 -12.42 -5.37
C PRO A 66 6.13 -11.86 -6.57
N SER A 67 5.56 -11.89 -7.78
CA SER A 67 6.24 -11.47 -9.00
C SER A 67 6.34 -9.96 -9.18
N LEU A 68 5.60 -9.16 -8.41
CA LEU A 68 5.52 -7.71 -8.61
C LEU A 68 5.82 -6.94 -7.33
N SER A 69 7.07 -6.47 -7.17
CA SER A 69 7.49 -5.45 -6.20
C SER A 69 8.60 -4.61 -6.85
N VAL A 70 8.23 -3.47 -7.43
CA VAL A 70 9.11 -2.75 -8.36
C VAL A 70 9.10 -1.25 -8.15
N LEU A 71 10.17 -0.60 -8.61
CA LEU A 71 10.26 0.84 -8.79
C LEU A 71 10.20 1.18 -10.29
N ALA A 72 9.29 2.07 -10.66
CA ALA A 72 9.01 2.44 -12.05
C ALA A 72 9.07 3.97 -12.24
N VAL A 73 9.07 4.43 -13.50
CA VAL A 73 9.04 5.88 -13.78
C VAL A 73 7.68 6.52 -13.45
N GLY A 74 6.63 5.70 -13.40
CA GLY A 74 5.28 6.12 -13.08
C GLY A 74 4.38 4.90 -12.89
N VAL A 75 3.10 5.16 -12.59
CA VAL A 75 2.06 4.15 -12.41
C VAL A 75 0.86 4.51 -13.26
N SER A 76 0.24 3.50 -13.87
CA SER A 76 -1.07 3.62 -14.53
C SER A 76 -2.07 2.78 -13.75
N THR A 77 -3.28 3.30 -13.55
CA THR A 77 -4.36 2.61 -12.83
C THR A 77 -5.67 2.74 -13.59
N LEU A 78 -6.67 1.96 -13.18
CA LEU A 78 -8.08 2.25 -13.46
C LEU A 78 -8.57 3.45 -12.62
N ASP A 79 -9.79 3.92 -12.87
CA ASP A 79 -10.36 5.10 -12.20
C ASP A 79 -10.59 4.93 -10.69
N ASN A 80 -10.74 3.68 -10.22
CA ASN A 80 -10.78 3.34 -8.79
C ASN A 80 -9.39 3.12 -8.19
N GLY A 81 -8.33 3.38 -8.95
CA GLY A 81 -6.95 3.07 -8.56
C GLY A 81 -6.58 1.58 -8.68
N LEU A 82 -7.53 0.69 -8.97
CA LEU A 82 -7.23 -0.74 -9.14
C LEU A 82 -6.35 -0.98 -10.35
N ASP A 83 -5.79 -2.18 -10.42
CA ASP A 83 -4.92 -2.65 -11.47
C ASP A 83 -3.74 -1.71 -11.73
N ALA A 84 -3.03 -1.33 -10.65
CA ALA A 84 -1.83 -0.52 -10.77
C ALA A 84 -0.75 -1.26 -11.58
N GLN A 85 -0.30 -0.64 -12.67
CA GLN A 85 0.72 -1.15 -13.57
C GLN A 85 1.93 -0.20 -13.61
N PRO A 86 3.16 -0.73 -13.53
CA PRO A 86 4.37 0.08 -13.68
C PRO A 86 4.50 0.60 -15.10
N ILE A 87 4.90 1.87 -15.25
CA ILE A 87 5.22 2.48 -16.54
C ILE A 87 6.73 2.40 -16.79
N GLY A 88 7.13 2.10 -18.03
CA GLY A 88 8.54 2.07 -18.45
C GLY A 88 9.23 0.74 -18.12
N GLU A 89 10.56 0.78 -18.02
CA GLU A 89 11.38 -0.39 -17.64
C GLU A 89 11.52 -0.42 -16.10
N PRO A 90 10.84 -1.36 -15.39
CA PRO A 90 10.84 -1.38 -13.93
C PRO A 90 12.14 -1.95 -13.36
N ILE A 91 12.49 -1.50 -12.16
CA ILE A 91 13.59 -2.02 -11.33
C ILE A 91 12.99 -2.91 -10.25
N TRP A 92 13.45 -4.16 -10.16
CA TRP A 92 13.04 -5.08 -9.08
C TRP A 92 13.55 -4.57 -7.72
N LEU A 93 12.67 -4.56 -6.71
CA LEU A 93 13.02 -4.16 -5.36
C LEU A 93 13.15 -5.38 -4.45
N GLU A 94 14.31 -5.51 -3.82
CA GLU A 94 14.54 -6.53 -2.80
C GLU A 94 14.58 -5.87 -1.42
N GLY A 95 13.80 -6.41 -0.48
CA GLY A 95 13.79 -5.91 0.90
C GLY A 95 13.07 -4.58 1.10
N PHE A 96 12.08 -4.24 0.26
CA PHE A 96 11.30 -3.02 0.44
C PHE A 96 10.55 -3.04 1.79
N PRO A 97 10.68 -1.98 2.64
CA PRO A 97 10.08 -1.96 3.97
C PRO A 97 8.54 -1.97 3.93
N ALA A 98 7.92 -2.90 4.66
CA ALA A 98 6.47 -3.07 4.66
C ALA A 98 5.75 -1.86 5.28
N GLU A 99 6.34 -1.21 6.27
CA GLU A 99 5.81 -0.02 6.94
C GLU A 99 5.64 1.18 6.00
N VAL A 100 6.46 1.28 4.94
CA VAL A 100 6.32 2.36 3.95
C VAL A 100 5.02 2.19 3.16
N THR A 101 4.57 0.96 2.96
CA THR A 101 3.34 0.65 2.22
C THR A 101 2.07 1.15 2.91
N GLU A 102 2.12 1.45 4.20
CA GLU A 102 0.99 2.00 4.96
C GLU A 102 0.68 3.45 4.56
N HIS A 103 1.63 4.15 3.95
CA HIS A 103 1.51 5.55 3.56
C HIS A 103 1.23 5.73 2.05
N LEU A 104 0.97 4.64 1.34
CA LEU A 104 0.74 4.60 -0.11
C LEU A 104 -0.73 4.35 -0.44
N HIS A 105 -1.11 4.51 -1.71
CA HIS A 105 -2.46 4.15 -2.18
C HIS A 105 -2.64 2.63 -2.10
N ARG A 106 -3.82 2.17 -1.67
CA ARG A 106 -4.15 0.74 -1.54
C ARG A 106 -5.59 0.42 -1.94
N PRO A 107 -6.02 0.67 -3.17
CA PRO A 107 -7.44 0.57 -3.55
C PRO A 107 -8.03 -0.84 -3.47
N GLY A 108 -7.21 -1.86 -3.22
CA GLY A 108 -7.63 -3.19 -2.75
C GLY A 108 -6.83 -4.33 -3.36
N ASP A 109 -6.43 -4.20 -4.63
CA ASP A 109 -5.69 -5.24 -5.37
C ASP A 109 -4.20 -4.91 -5.54
N SER A 110 -3.79 -3.70 -5.17
CA SER A 110 -2.45 -3.19 -5.42
C SER A 110 -2.08 -2.15 -4.38
N VAL A 111 -0.78 -1.88 -4.27
CA VAL A 111 -0.20 -0.82 -3.47
C VAL A 111 0.75 -0.02 -4.34
N TYR A 112 0.57 1.29 -4.40
CA TYR A 112 1.42 2.14 -5.22
C TYR A 112 1.54 3.56 -4.70
N GLY A 113 2.61 4.23 -5.09
CA GLY A 113 2.83 5.64 -4.81
C GLY A 113 4.29 6.04 -5.00
N PHE A 114 4.55 7.35 -4.97
CA PHE A 114 5.90 7.87 -5.16
C PHE A 114 6.73 7.73 -3.88
N VAL A 115 7.88 7.08 -4.02
CA VAL A 115 8.80 6.79 -2.93
C VAL A 115 10.21 7.23 -3.29
N ARG A 116 10.98 7.56 -2.27
CA ARG A 116 12.42 7.70 -2.35
C ARG A 116 13.03 6.44 -1.76
N VAL A 117 13.82 5.74 -2.56
CA VAL A 117 14.47 4.48 -2.19
C VAL A 117 15.97 4.67 -2.18
N ARG A 118 16.63 4.20 -1.14
CA ARG A 118 18.08 4.08 -1.07
C ARG A 118 18.45 2.62 -1.09
N GLY A 119 19.52 2.29 -1.79
CA GLY A 119 19.94 0.91 -1.91
C GLY A 119 21.07 0.72 -2.90
N ARG A 120 21.50 -0.53 -2.99
CA ARG A 120 22.51 -0.98 -3.94
C ARG A 120 21.84 -1.27 -5.27
N PHE A 121 22.25 -0.56 -6.33
CA PHE A 121 21.74 -0.79 -7.69
C PHE A 121 22.61 -1.77 -8.46
N GLU A 122 22.00 -2.75 -9.09
CA GLU A 122 22.64 -3.75 -9.95
C GLU A 122 21.89 -3.82 -11.30
N ALA A 123 22.63 -4.04 -12.38
CA ALA A 123 22.09 -3.98 -13.74
C ALA A 123 22.53 -5.15 -14.62
N ASN A 124 21.80 -5.34 -15.74
CA ASN A 124 22.06 -6.37 -16.74
C ASN A 124 22.01 -7.81 -16.18
N GLY A 125 21.17 -8.04 -15.17
CA GLY A 125 20.94 -9.36 -14.58
C GLY A 125 19.56 -9.92 -14.94
N ASN A 126 19.25 -11.07 -14.34
CA ASN A 126 17.93 -11.69 -14.37
C ASN A 126 17.43 -11.78 -12.92
N TYR A 127 16.78 -10.72 -12.45
CA TYR A 127 16.36 -10.53 -11.07
C TYR A 127 14.86 -10.75 -10.88
N GLY A 128 14.45 -10.83 -9.61
CA GLY A 128 13.07 -11.13 -9.22
C GLY A 128 12.62 -12.54 -9.61
N PRO A 129 11.34 -12.87 -9.39
CA PRO A 129 10.82 -14.21 -9.66
C PRO A 129 10.95 -14.58 -11.14
N GLY A 130 11.51 -15.76 -11.40
CA GLY A 130 11.76 -16.25 -12.76
C GLY A 130 12.82 -15.46 -13.53
N GLY A 131 13.53 -14.52 -12.91
CA GLY A 131 14.53 -13.69 -13.57
C GLY A 131 13.94 -12.65 -14.53
N ALA A 132 12.71 -12.20 -14.28
CA ALA A 132 11.95 -11.33 -15.18
C ALA A 132 12.47 -9.89 -15.29
N TYR A 133 13.34 -9.45 -14.38
CA TYR A 133 13.77 -8.06 -14.29
C TYR A 133 15.25 -7.88 -14.63
N ARG A 134 15.55 -6.88 -15.47
CA ARG A 134 16.93 -6.55 -15.87
C ARG A 134 17.75 -5.86 -14.78
N TYR A 135 17.07 -5.14 -13.89
CA TYR A 135 17.68 -4.33 -12.84
C TYR A 135 17.17 -4.73 -11.46
N LEU A 136 18.05 -4.61 -10.48
CA LEU A 136 17.77 -4.84 -9.06
C LEU A 136 18.16 -3.60 -8.27
N LEU A 137 17.36 -3.26 -7.26
CA LEU A 137 17.77 -2.38 -6.20
C LEU A 137 17.51 -3.08 -4.86
N THR A 138 18.59 -3.45 -4.17
CA THR A 138 18.54 -4.02 -2.82
C THR A 138 18.37 -2.87 -1.84
N VAL A 139 17.19 -2.77 -1.24
CA VAL A 139 16.74 -1.61 -0.47
C VAL A 139 17.42 -1.58 0.89
N SER A 140 18.05 -0.45 1.21
CA SER A 140 18.59 -0.16 2.54
C SER A 140 17.68 0.75 3.36
N SER A 141 16.91 1.62 2.70
CA SER A 141 15.85 2.43 3.31
C SER A 141 14.88 2.94 2.24
N ALA A 142 13.62 3.15 2.60
CA ALA A 142 12.66 3.82 1.74
C ALA A 142 11.81 4.80 2.55
N GLU A 143 11.35 5.87 1.90
CA GLU A 143 10.40 6.81 2.48
C GLU A 143 9.36 7.23 1.43
N PRO A 144 8.09 7.44 1.82
CA PRO A 144 7.10 8.00 0.93
C PRO A 144 7.42 9.46 0.62
N ILE A 145 7.37 9.84 -0.66
CA ILE A 145 7.46 11.25 -1.07
C ILE A 145 6.10 11.92 -0.83
N GLU A 146 5.02 11.21 -1.13
CA GLU A 146 3.65 11.59 -0.82
C GLU A 146 3.11 10.67 0.28
N ARG A 147 2.59 11.26 1.35
CA ARG A 147 2.00 10.51 2.47
C ARG A 147 0.49 10.55 2.37
N ILE A 148 -0.10 9.41 2.01
CA ILE A 148 -1.54 9.24 2.03
C ILE A 148 -2.02 9.17 3.47
N ARG A 149 -2.93 10.08 3.82
CA ARG A 149 -3.64 10.09 5.09
C ARG A 149 -5.01 9.49 4.87
N ARG A 150 -5.41 8.63 5.81
CA ARG A 150 -6.68 7.93 5.73
C ARG A 150 -7.61 8.31 6.87
N VAL A 151 -8.88 8.47 6.53
CA VAL A 151 -9.96 8.73 7.47
C VAL A 151 -10.77 7.46 7.62
N GLU A 152 -10.83 6.94 8.85
CA GLU A 152 -11.64 5.77 9.17
C GLU A 152 -12.99 6.18 9.73
N GLN A 153 -14.04 5.56 9.19
CA GLN A 153 -15.39 5.61 9.74
C GLN A 153 -15.77 4.21 10.17
N ARG A 154 -16.15 4.05 11.44
CA ARG A 154 -16.45 2.74 12.04
C ARG A 154 -17.79 2.75 12.75
N LEU A 155 -18.46 1.62 12.68
CA LEU A 155 -19.59 1.33 13.54
C LEU A 155 -19.14 1.36 15.00
N THR A 156 -20.05 1.80 15.86
CA THR A 156 -19.91 1.59 17.31
C THR A 156 -20.60 0.29 17.69
N ASP A 157 -19.94 -0.54 18.48
CA ASP A 157 -20.56 -1.75 19.01
C ASP A 157 -21.59 -1.38 20.09
N ARG A 158 -22.84 -1.27 19.66
CA ARG A 158 -23.98 -0.94 20.51
C ARG A 158 -25.24 -1.63 20.00
N PRO A 159 -26.23 -1.88 20.88
CA PRO A 159 -27.54 -2.36 20.45
C PRO A 159 -28.20 -1.39 19.46
N LEU A 160 -28.83 -1.94 18.40
CA LEU A 160 -29.50 -1.16 17.35
C LEU A 160 -31.00 -0.91 17.63
N GLY A 161 -31.52 -1.44 18.75
CA GLY A 161 -32.94 -1.40 19.11
C GLY A 161 -33.61 -2.77 19.03
N PRO A 162 -34.92 -2.84 19.33
CA PRO A 162 -35.68 -4.08 19.20
C PRO A 162 -35.68 -4.57 17.75
N ASP A 163 -35.68 -5.90 17.57
CA ASP A 163 -35.75 -6.58 16.27
C ASP A 163 -34.57 -6.36 15.32
N LYS A 164 -33.47 -5.79 15.81
CA LYS A 164 -32.22 -5.59 15.06
C LYS A 164 -31.06 -6.31 15.73
N VAL A 165 -30.12 -6.79 14.92
CA VAL A 165 -28.91 -7.46 15.39
C VAL A 165 -27.71 -6.58 15.04
N SER A 166 -26.86 -6.31 16.03
CA SER A 166 -25.60 -5.60 15.81
C SER A 166 -24.74 -6.36 14.80
N PHE A 167 -24.06 -5.64 13.91
CA PHE A 167 -23.13 -6.27 12.97
C PHE A 167 -22.03 -7.06 13.68
N PHE A 168 -21.55 -6.56 14.83
CA PHE A 168 -20.56 -7.25 15.66
C PHE A 168 -21.09 -8.56 16.25
N GLU A 169 -22.39 -8.64 16.52
CA GLU A 169 -23.03 -9.84 17.04
C GLU A 169 -23.10 -10.94 15.96
N LEU A 170 -23.39 -10.56 14.72
CA LEU A 170 -23.33 -11.47 13.57
C LEU A 170 -21.91 -12.02 13.33
N LEU A 171 -20.88 -11.22 13.58
CA LEU A 171 -19.49 -11.64 13.43
C LEU A 171 -19.02 -12.56 14.57
N ARG A 172 -19.49 -12.32 15.81
CA ARG A 172 -19.08 -13.09 17.00
C ARG A 172 -19.80 -14.42 17.13
N ASN A 173 -21.10 -14.43 16.84
CA ASN A 173 -21.97 -15.59 17.05
C ASN A 173 -22.70 -15.99 15.75
N PRO A 174 -21.98 -16.21 14.63
CA PRO A 174 -22.61 -16.38 13.32
C PRO A 174 -23.53 -17.61 13.26
N GLU A 175 -23.20 -18.71 13.93
CA GLU A 175 -24.02 -19.93 13.92
C GLU A 175 -25.40 -19.72 14.53
N GLN A 176 -25.54 -18.79 15.49
CA GLN A 176 -26.81 -18.46 16.12
C GLN A 176 -27.81 -17.83 15.13
N TYR A 177 -27.32 -17.16 14.09
CA TYR A 177 -28.13 -16.43 13.12
C TYR A 177 -28.25 -17.12 11.77
N GLN A 178 -27.73 -18.35 11.66
CA GLN A 178 -27.71 -19.10 10.40
C GLN A 178 -29.12 -19.24 9.80
N GLY A 179 -29.27 -18.78 8.55
CA GLY A 179 -30.51 -18.86 7.78
C GLY A 179 -31.62 -17.94 8.28
N GLN A 180 -31.36 -17.07 9.26
CA GLN A 180 -32.36 -16.16 9.80
C GLN A 180 -32.45 -14.88 8.97
N ARG A 181 -33.65 -14.31 8.96
CA ARG A 181 -33.89 -12.96 8.47
C ARG A 181 -33.43 -11.97 9.53
N ILE A 182 -32.41 -11.17 9.21
CA ILE A 182 -31.79 -10.21 10.12
C ILE A 182 -31.97 -8.80 9.58
N THR A 183 -32.15 -7.84 10.47
CA THR A 183 -31.93 -6.42 10.18
C THR A 183 -30.69 -5.93 10.92
N THR A 184 -29.73 -5.34 10.22
CA THR A 184 -28.47 -4.84 10.79
C THR A 184 -28.02 -3.53 10.15
N GLN A 185 -27.04 -2.86 10.75
CA GLN A 185 -26.39 -1.68 10.19
C GLN A 185 -24.91 -1.97 9.95
N ALA A 186 -24.43 -1.66 8.76
CA ALA A 186 -23.02 -1.83 8.40
C ALA A 186 -22.62 -0.89 7.26
N TYR A 187 -21.32 -0.74 7.03
CA TYR A 187 -20.85 -0.05 5.84
C TYR A 187 -20.91 -0.98 4.64
N TYR A 188 -21.70 -0.62 3.62
CA TYR A 188 -21.64 -1.27 2.32
C TYR A 188 -20.41 -0.79 1.56
N PHE A 189 -19.72 -1.71 0.89
CA PHE A 189 -18.62 -1.42 -0.01
C PHE A 189 -18.71 -2.28 -1.27
N TRP A 190 -18.51 -1.63 -2.41
CA TRP A 190 -18.46 -2.25 -3.72
C TRP A 190 -17.37 -1.60 -4.59
N ASN A 191 -16.57 -2.40 -5.29
CA ASN A 191 -15.58 -1.90 -6.27
C ASN A 191 -15.40 -2.80 -7.50
N SER A 192 -16.44 -3.55 -7.90
CA SER A 192 -16.44 -4.61 -8.92
C SER A 192 -15.66 -5.89 -8.60
N VAL A 193 -14.82 -5.89 -7.55
CA VAL A 193 -14.09 -7.08 -7.08
C VAL A 193 -14.58 -7.53 -5.70
N ILE A 194 -14.85 -6.57 -4.83
CA ILE A 194 -15.26 -6.78 -3.44
C ILE A 194 -16.69 -6.25 -3.28
N TYR A 195 -17.52 -7.01 -2.58
CA TYR A 195 -18.95 -6.79 -2.40
C TYR A 195 -19.29 -7.17 -0.96
N VAL A 196 -19.20 -6.21 -0.03
CA VAL A 196 -19.26 -6.54 1.40
C VAL A 196 -20.06 -5.55 2.24
N LEU A 197 -20.58 -6.04 3.35
CA LEU A 197 -20.86 -5.25 4.54
C LEU A 197 -19.64 -5.34 5.46
N ALA A 198 -19.19 -4.21 6.01
CA ALA A 198 -18.03 -4.13 6.87
C ALA A 198 -18.29 -3.32 8.14
N GLU A 199 -17.45 -3.52 9.16
CA GLU A 199 -17.45 -2.73 10.39
C GLU A 199 -17.14 -1.25 10.14
N GLY A 200 -16.41 -0.95 9.06
CA GLY A 200 -16.03 0.41 8.73
C GLY A 200 -15.51 0.56 7.31
N ILE A 201 -15.24 1.81 6.95
CA ILE A 201 -14.57 2.20 5.71
C ILE A 201 -13.39 3.11 6.04
N SER A 202 -12.26 2.87 5.36
CA SER A 202 -11.09 3.74 5.36
C SER A 202 -10.96 4.40 3.99
N THR A 203 -11.15 5.71 3.91
CA THR A 203 -10.92 6.51 2.69
C THR A 203 -9.65 7.33 2.81
N GLU A 204 -9.18 7.88 1.71
CA GLU A 204 -8.26 9.02 1.74
C GLU A 204 -9.00 10.28 2.24
N GLU A 205 -8.26 11.36 2.54
CA GLU A 205 -8.86 12.60 3.09
C GLU A 205 -9.92 13.23 2.17
N ASP A 206 -9.83 12.99 0.86
CA ASP A 206 -10.80 13.45 -0.15
C ASP A 206 -11.98 12.47 -0.37
N GLY A 207 -12.03 11.37 0.37
CA GLY A 207 -13.05 10.33 0.23
C GLY A 207 -12.76 9.30 -0.87
N SER A 208 -11.61 9.40 -1.55
CA SER A 208 -11.20 8.47 -2.60
C SER A 208 -10.59 7.17 -2.05
N SER A 209 -10.35 6.22 -2.95
CA SER A 209 -9.76 4.91 -2.70
C SER A 209 -10.32 4.17 -1.47
N PRO A 210 -11.66 4.09 -1.27
CA PRO A 210 -12.25 3.47 -0.08
C PRO A 210 -11.82 2.00 0.08
N GLN A 211 -11.65 1.59 1.34
CA GLN A 211 -11.37 0.19 1.71
C GLN A 211 -12.27 -0.24 2.88
N PRO A 212 -12.85 -1.46 2.82
CA PRO A 212 -13.52 -2.04 3.98
C PRO A 212 -12.51 -2.38 5.07
N ILE A 213 -12.83 -2.05 6.32
CA ILE A 213 -11.99 -2.33 7.49
C ILE A 213 -12.76 -3.10 8.56
N GLY A 214 -12.04 -3.87 9.37
CA GLY A 214 -12.62 -4.77 10.37
C GLY A 214 -13.18 -6.06 9.76
N GLY A 215 -14.06 -6.73 10.49
CA GLY A 215 -14.81 -7.88 10.00
C GLY A 215 -15.71 -7.50 8.83
N ALA A 216 -15.80 -8.41 7.86
CA ALA A 216 -16.57 -8.23 6.64
C ALA A 216 -17.43 -9.46 6.35
N ILE A 217 -18.62 -9.23 5.80
CA ILE A 217 -19.58 -10.24 5.37
C ILE A 217 -19.83 -10.02 3.88
N TRP A 218 -19.72 -11.06 3.06
CA TRP A 218 -20.01 -10.97 1.62
C TRP A 218 -21.48 -10.61 1.38
N VAL A 219 -21.77 -9.88 0.31
CA VAL A 219 -23.11 -9.41 0.00
C VAL A 219 -23.55 -9.88 -1.37
N GLU A 220 -24.80 -10.32 -1.43
CA GLU A 220 -25.53 -10.57 -2.66
C GLU A 220 -26.83 -9.77 -2.67
N GLN A 221 -27.35 -9.48 -3.86
CA GLN A 221 -28.68 -8.87 -4.07
C GLN A 221 -28.85 -7.47 -3.46
N PHE A 222 -27.75 -6.71 -3.28
CA PHE A 222 -27.87 -5.32 -2.83
C PHE A 222 -28.67 -4.49 -3.86
N PRO A 223 -29.74 -3.78 -3.45
CA PRO A 223 -30.61 -3.10 -4.41
C PRO A 223 -29.87 -1.97 -5.17
N PRO A 224 -29.86 -1.98 -6.52
CA PRO A 224 -29.09 -1.01 -7.31
C PRO A 224 -29.47 0.45 -7.05
N GLU A 225 -30.75 0.73 -6.81
CA GLU A 225 -31.26 2.06 -6.52
C GLU A 225 -30.78 2.59 -5.16
N GLN A 226 -30.57 1.70 -4.19
CA GLN A 226 -30.00 2.08 -2.89
C GLN A 226 -28.49 2.27 -3.02
N SER A 227 -27.82 1.47 -3.85
CA SER A 227 -26.39 1.65 -4.16
C SER A 227 -26.14 2.99 -4.84
N ALA A 228 -27.04 3.42 -5.73
CA ALA A 228 -26.96 4.71 -6.43
C ALA A 228 -27.19 5.93 -5.52
N ALA A 229 -27.68 5.72 -4.29
CA ALA A 229 -27.92 6.78 -3.31
C ALA A 229 -26.77 6.95 -2.29
N LEU A 230 -25.69 6.16 -2.42
CA LEU A 230 -24.51 6.20 -1.57
C LEU A 230 -23.39 7.07 -2.19
N THR A 231 -22.22 7.09 -1.54
CA THR A 231 -21.03 7.72 -2.10
C THR A 231 -20.55 6.91 -3.30
N ILE A 232 -20.55 7.53 -4.49
CA ILE A 232 -20.11 6.91 -5.74
C ILE A 232 -18.78 7.52 -6.17
N GLY A 233 -17.81 6.66 -6.46
CA GLY A 233 -16.52 7.06 -6.99
C GLY A 233 -16.60 7.52 -8.45
N PRO A 234 -15.54 8.18 -8.96
CA PRO A 234 -15.45 8.57 -10.37
C PRO A 234 -15.77 7.40 -11.31
N ASN A 235 -16.52 7.66 -12.39
CA ASN A 235 -16.91 6.67 -13.39
C ASN A 235 -17.60 5.40 -12.82
N ASN A 236 -18.30 5.52 -11.68
CA ASN A 236 -18.93 4.40 -10.97
C ASN A 236 -17.94 3.29 -10.60
N SER A 237 -16.70 3.66 -10.29
CA SER A 237 -15.60 2.71 -10.08
C SER A 237 -15.60 2.07 -8.68
N PHE A 238 -16.30 2.69 -7.72
CA PHE A 238 -16.61 2.13 -6.40
C PHE A 238 -17.87 2.78 -5.82
N VAL A 239 -18.47 2.13 -4.82
CA VAL A 239 -19.58 2.64 -4.02
C VAL A 239 -19.34 2.29 -2.55
N TRP A 240 -19.59 3.24 -1.65
CA TRP A 240 -19.58 2.95 -0.22
C TRP A 240 -20.53 3.84 0.58
N GLY A 241 -20.96 3.35 1.74
CA GLY A 241 -21.71 4.16 2.69
C GLY A 241 -22.36 3.33 3.79
N LEU A 242 -22.80 4.01 4.85
CA LEU A 242 -23.51 3.37 5.95
C LEU A 242 -24.93 3.00 5.52
N VAL A 243 -25.31 1.75 5.75
CA VAL A 243 -26.62 1.22 5.36
C VAL A 243 -27.26 0.46 6.51
N GLU A 244 -28.58 0.52 6.57
CA GLU A 244 -29.40 -0.44 7.28
C GLU A 244 -29.91 -1.46 6.27
N VAL A 245 -29.63 -2.73 6.49
CA VAL A 245 -30.03 -3.82 5.59
C VAL A 245 -30.90 -4.82 6.32
N THR A 246 -31.87 -5.35 5.59
CA THR A 246 -32.66 -6.51 6.00
C THR A 246 -32.50 -7.60 4.97
N GLY A 247 -32.28 -8.83 5.43
CA GLY A 247 -32.05 -9.95 4.53
C GLY A 247 -31.73 -11.24 5.26
N THR A 248 -31.35 -12.26 4.51
CA THR A 248 -31.02 -13.58 5.08
C THR A 248 -29.51 -13.70 5.31
N PHE A 249 -29.12 -13.99 6.55
CA PHE A 249 -27.73 -14.22 6.92
C PHE A 249 -27.38 -15.71 6.81
N GLN A 250 -26.22 -16.02 6.22
CA GLN A 250 -25.67 -17.37 6.21
C GLN A 250 -24.18 -17.36 6.52
N THR A 251 -23.70 -18.44 7.12
CA THR A 251 -22.31 -18.72 7.48
C THR A 251 -21.98 -20.17 7.14
N GLY A 252 -20.69 -20.48 7.05
CA GLY A 252 -20.18 -21.79 6.63
C GLY A 252 -18.93 -21.74 5.75
N GLY A 253 -18.48 -20.54 5.36
CA GLY A 253 -17.30 -20.33 4.54
C GLY A 253 -17.50 -20.56 3.05
N GLY A 254 -16.48 -20.21 2.26
CA GLY A 254 -16.47 -20.39 0.81
C GLY A 254 -17.27 -19.34 0.04
N PHE A 255 -17.59 -18.20 0.66
CA PHE A 255 -18.32 -17.12 0.00
C PHE A 255 -17.39 -16.07 -0.62
N GLY A 256 -17.93 -15.34 -1.60
CA GLY A 256 -17.22 -14.31 -2.35
C GLY A 256 -16.13 -14.83 -3.27
N ARG A 257 -15.35 -13.90 -3.82
CA ARG A 257 -14.24 -14.24 -4.71
C ARG A 257 -13.25 -15.15 -3.99
N ASP A 258 -12.90 -16.26 -4.63
CA ASP A 258 -11.97 -17.30 -4.13
C ASP A 258 -12.38 -17.94 -2.78
N GLY A 259 -13.63 -17.76 -2.34
CA GLY A 259 -14.13 -18.31 -1.08
C GLY A 259 -13.57 -17.65 0.18
N ALA A 260 -13.08 -16.41 0.07
CA ALA A 260 -12.39 -15.69 1.14
C ALA A 260 -13.27 -15.33 2.36
N TYR A 261 -14.59 -15.36 2.22
CA TYR A 261 -15.51 -14.89 3.26
C TYR A 261 -16.20 -16.04 4.00
N LYS A 262 -16.27 -15.92 5.33
CA LYS A 262 -16.90 -16.90 6.22
C LYS A 262 -18.44 -16.88 6.17
N SER A 263 -18.99 -15.72 5.85
CA SER A 263 -20.42 -15.46 5.90
C SER A 263 -20.86 -14.61 4.71
N ILE A 264 -22.15 -14.70 4.39
CA ILE A 264 -22.83 -14.02 3.30
C ILE A 264 -24.16 -13.44 3.80
N PHE A 265 -24.56 -12.30 3.24
CA PHE A 265 -25.81 -11.64 3.51
C PHE A 265 -26.57 -11.44 2.20
N PHE A 266 -27.71 -12.11 2.05
CA PHE A 266 -28.62 -11.95 0.91
C PHE A 266 -29.56 -10.80 1.22
N VAL A 267 -29.33 -9.64 0.61
CA VAL A 267 -30.06 -8.42 0.91
C VAL A 267 -31.43 -8.45 0.22
N GLU A 268 -32.47 -8.19 1.00
CA GLU A 268 -33.84 -8.07 0.49
C GLU A 268 -34.31 -6.61 0.46
N SER A 269 -33.88 -5.81 1.44
CA SER A 269 -34.08 -4.37 1.43
C SER A 269 -32.89 -3.68 2.07
N ALA A 270 -32.55 -2.50 1.56
CA ALA A 270 -31.50 -1.65 2.11
C ALA A 270 -32.00 -0.21 2.21
N ARG A 271 -31.45 0.53 3.17
CA ARG A 271 -31.69 1.96 3.32
C ARG A 271 -30.37 2.66 3.67
N PRO A 272 -29.91 3.63 2.87
CA PRO A 272 -28.84 4.52 3.26
C PRO A 272 -29.14 5.22 4.58
N VAL A 273 -28.17 5.19 5.49
CA VAL A 273 -28.20 5.96 6.72
C VAL A 273 -27.37 7.20 6.46
N GLN A 274 -28.01 8.36 6.38
CA GLN A 274 -27.27 9.61 6.27
C GLN A 274 -26.41 9.81 7.53
N PRO A 275 -25.16 10.30 7.38
CA PRO A 275 -24.30 10.63 8.51
C PRO A 275 -24.91 11.71 9.40
#